data_AF-A0A9E3MHW9-F1
#
_entry.id   AF-A0A9E3MHW9-F1
#
_cell.length_a   1.000
_cell.length_b   1.000
_cell.length_c   1.000
_cell.angle_alpha   90.00
_cell.angle_beta   90.00
_cell.angle_gamma   90.00
#
_symmetry.space_group_name_H-M   'P 1'
#
loop_
_entity.id
_entity.type
_entity.pdbx_description
1 polymer ?
#
loop_
_entity_poly.entity_id
_entity_poly.type
_entity_poly.pdbx_seq_one_letter_code
_entity_poly.pdbx_strand_id
1 'polypeptide(L)'
;MRIERETDGGTRHYVVHTHDPKFSVEIAPDGDAPDRIGKGVIKALRMPNSWAGNYAQCAKLVGAAQEFFRQSFAEPAPKGETRRFQT
;
A
#
# COMPACT_ATOMS: atom_id res chain seq x y z
N MET A 1 -0.66 -8.15 -1.09
CA MET A 1 -0.11 -6.77 -1.12
C MET A 1 0.91 -6.65 -0.01
N ARG A 2 1.97 -5.87 -0.22
CA ARG A 2 3.02 -5.57 0.77
C ARG A 2 3.17 -4.06 0.86
N ILE A 3 3.41 -3.53 2.06
CA ILE A 3 3.80 -2.13 2.25
C ILE A 3 5.28 -2.06 2.60
N GLU A 4 6.01 -1.21 1.91
CA GLU A 4 7.41 -0.90 2.20
C GLU A 4 7.49 0.56 2.62
N ARG A 5 8.24 0.84 3.68
CA ARG A 5 8.44 2.18 4.22
C ARG A 5 9.89 2.56 4.00
N GLU A 6 10.11 3.62 3.23
CA GLU A 6 11.42 4.23 3.06
C GLU A 6 11.46 5.50 3.91
N THR A 7 12.52 5.66 4.71
CA THR A 7 12.67 6.80 5.64
C THR A 7 13.84 7.71 5.23
N ASP A 8 14.61 7.34 4.20
CA ASP A 8 15.77 8.12 3.79
C ASP A 8 15.31 9.31 2.93
N GLY A 9 15.49 10.53 3.43
CA GLY A 9 15.08 11.78 2.77
C GLY A 9 13.57 12.11 2.78
N GLY A 10 12.74 11.30 3.44
CA GLY A 10 11.29 11.53 3.63
C GLY A 10 10.50 10.23 3.81
N THR A 11 9.35 10.29 4.50
CA THR A 11 8.52 9.10 4.74
C THR A 11 7.72 8.72 3.48
N ARG A 12 8.26 7.81 2.67
CA ARG A 12 7.57 7.26 1.48
C ARG A 12 7.02 5.88 1.78
N HIS A 13 5.79 5.62 1.35
CA HIS A 13 5.19 4.30 1.46
C HIS A 13 4.93 3.73 0.08
N TYR A 14 5.47 2.56 -0.18
CA TYR A 14 5.24 1.82 -1.41
C TYR A 14 4.28 0.68 -1.13
N VAL A 15 3.10 0.68 -1.74
CA VAL A 15 2.21 -0.48 -1.75
C VAL A 15 2.48 -1.29 -3.01
N VAL A 16 2.95 -2.52 -2.82
CA VAL A 16 3.34 -3.45 -3.87
C VAL A 16 2.27 -4.52 -4.04
N HIS A 17 1.71 -4.60 -5.24
CA HIS A 17 0.87 -5.70 -5.66
C HIS A 17 1.74 -6.80 -6.28
N THR A 18 1.81 -7.94 -5.59
CA THR A 18 2.75 -9.03 -5.90
C THR A 18 2.20 -10.04 -6.90
N HIS A 19 0.87 -10.07 -7.11
CA HIS A 19 0.21 -10.92 -8.09
C HIS A 19 -0.02 -10.16 -9.40
N ASP A 20 -0.27 -10.87 -10.48
CA ASP A 20 -0.60 -10.22 -11.75
C ASP A 20 -1.98 -9.54 -11.70
N PRO A 21 -2.10 -8.28 -12.19
CA PRO A 21 -1.01 -7.44 -12.71
C PRO A 21 -0.11 -6.92 -11.59
N LYS A 22 1.20 -7.12 -11.72
CA LYS A 22 2.19 -6.63 -10.73
C LYS A 22 2.37 -5.13 -10.89
N PHE A 23 2.13 -4.37 -9.84
CA PHE A 23 2.33 -2.92 -9.85
C PHE A 23 2.79 -2.43 -8.49
N SER A 24 3.33 -1.22 -8.47
CA SER A 24 3.69 -0.52 -7.24
C SER A 24 3.10 0.88 -7.26
N VAL A 25 2.53 1.30 -6.13
CA VAL A 25 2.03 2.66 -5.93
C VAL A 25 2.78 3.30 -4.76
N GLU A 26 3.31 4.50 -5.00
CA GLU A 26 3.86 5.35 -3.96
C GLU A 26 2.73 6.20 -3.36
N ILE A 27 2.51 6.08 -2.07
CA ILE A 27 1.47 6.78 -1.32
C ILE A 27 2.12 7.54 -0.17
N ALA A 28 1.78 8.81 -0.03
CA ALA A 28 2.14 9.64 1.10
C ALA A 28 0.89 9.92 1.97
N PRO A 29 1.04 10.08 3.30
CA PRO A 29 -0.06 10.58 4.14
C PRO A 29 -0.58 11.92 3.62
N ASP A 30 -1.90 12.10 3.67
CA ASP A 30 -2.55 13.36 3.35
C ASP A 30 -2.54 14.29 4.57
N GLY A 31 -1.65 15.27 4.56
CA GLY A 31 -1.53 16.25 5.65
C GLY A 31 -2.74 17.16 5.80
N ASP A 32 -3.58 17.31 4.76
CA ASP A 32 -4.76 18.17 4.78
C ASP A 32 -6.02 17.42 5.28
N ALA A 33 -5.95 16.10 5.40
CA ALA A 33 -7.04 15.30 5.95
C ALA A 33 -7.18 15.50 7.48
N PRO A 34 -8.40 15.37 8.05
CA PRO A 34 -8.62 15.51 9.50
C PRO A 34 -7.78 14.57 10.37
N ASP A 35 -7.47 13.37 9.86
CA ASP A 35 -6.64 12.34 10.51
C ASP A 35 -5.17 12.42 10.09
N ARG A 36 -4.77 13.42 9.29
CA ARG A 36 -3.42 13.60 8.70
C ARG A 36 -2.93 12.42 7.84
N ILE A 37 -3.83 11.49 7.48
CA ILE A 37 -3.52 10.30 6.67
C ILE A 37 -4.43 10.26 5.44
N GLY A 38 -5.74 10.46 5.64
CA GLY A 38 -6.77 10.42 4.61
C GLY A 38 -6.81 9.08 3.87
N LYS A 39 -7.13 9.13 2.57
CA LYS A 39 -6.96 8.00 1.64
C LYS A 39 -5.50 7.85 1.15
N GLY A 40 -4.60 8.70 1.65
CA GLY A 40 -3.24 8.86 1.13
C GLY A 40 -3.21 9.53 -0.26
N VAL A 41 -2.20 10.37 -0.47
CA VAL A 41 -1.92 11.03 -1.75
C VAL A 41 -1.03 10.12 -2.59
N ILE A 42 -1.52 9.68 -3.75
CA ILE A 42 -0.70 8.93 -4.71
C ILE A 42 0.34 9.87 -5.31
N LYS A 43 1.62 9.54 -5.13
CA LYS A 43 2.75 10.31 -5.67
C LYS A 43 3.27 9.73 -6.97
N ALA A 44 3.27 8.41 -7.09
CA ALA A 44 3.70 7.71 -8.30
C ALA A 44 2.95 6.39 -8.45
N LEU A 45 2.67 6.00 -9.69
CA LEU A 45 2.07 4.71 -10.04
C LEU A 45 2.90 4.05 -11.13
N ARG A 46 3.48 2.88 -10.84
CA ARG A 46 4.24 2.09 -11.82
C ARG A 46 3.43 0.86 -12.19
N MET A 47 2.97 0.83 -13.43
CA MET A 47 2.14 -0.24 -13.99
C MET A 47 2.91 -0.98 -15.08
N PRO A 48 2.60 -2.27 -15.33
CA PRO A 48 3.10 -2.94 -16.52
C PRO A 48 2.53 -2.25 -17.76
N ASN A 49 3.36 -2.09 -18.79
CA ASN A 49 2.92 -1.48 -20.06
C ASN A 49 1.85 -2.36 -20.72
N SER A 50 0.77 -1.74 -21.20
CA SER A 50 -0.38 -2.49 -21.72
C SER A 50 -0.13 -3.01 -23.12
N TRP A 51 0.27 -4.27 -23.20
CA TRP A 51 -0.29 -5.18 -24.20
C TRP A 51 -1.30 -6.16 -23.56
N ALA A 52 -1.20 -6.45 -22.26
CA ALA A 52 -2.06 -7.42 -21.57
C ALA A 52 -2.88 -6.85 -20.38
N GLY A 53 -2.87 -5.55 -20.14
CA GLY A 53 -3.42 -4.96 -18.90
C GLY A 53 -4.84 -4.41 -19.04
N ASN A 54 -5.81 -4.97 -18.31
CA ASN A 54 -7.11 -4.34 -18.09
C ASN A 54 -6.96 -3.20 -17.07
N TYR A 55 -6.80 -1.96 -17.56
CA TYR A 55 -6.65 -0.78 -16.71
C TYR A 55 -7.83 -0.54 -15.74
N ALA A 56 -9.04 -1.01 -16.08
CA ALA A 56 -10.18 -0.93 -15.16
C ALA A 56 -10.00 -1.86 -13.96
N GLN A 57 -9.40 -3.04 -14.15
CA GLN A 57 -9.02 -3.93 -13.05
C GLN A 57 -7.91 -3.31 -12.20
N CYS A 58 -6.91 -2.71 -12.86
CA CYS A 58 -5.84 -1.98 -12.17
C CYS A 58 -6.37 -0.84 -11.29
N ALA A 59 -7.33 -0.05 -11.78
CA ALA A 59 -7.95 1.02 -11.00
C ALA A 59 -8.62 0.51 -9.72
N LYS A 60 -9.31 -0.64 -9.78
CA LYS A 60 -9.88 -1.31 -8.60
C LYS A 60 -8.80 -1.73 -7.61
N LEU A 61 -7.69 -2.27 -8.11
CA LEU A 61 -6.57 -2.71 -7.28
C LEU A 61 -5.82 -1.52 -6.64
N VAL A 62 -5.73 -0.38 -7.33
CA VAL A 62 -5.19 0.87 -6.75
C VAL A 62 -6.09 1.38 -5.63
N GLY A 63 -7.41 1.33 -5.79
CA GLY A 63 -8.36 1.64 -4.70
C GLY A 63 -8.17 0.73 -3.49
N ALA A 64 -7.98 -0.57 -3.71
CA ALA A 64 -7.65 -1.52 -2.65
C ALA A 64 -6.28 -1.23 -1.99
N ALA A 65 -5.30 -0.74 -2.75
CA ALA A 65 -3.99 -0.36 -2.23
C ALA A 65 -4.05 0.88 -1.32
N GLN A 66 -4.88 1.87 -1.65
CA GLN A 66 -5.12 3.03 -0.78
C GLN A 66 -5.80 2.64 0.54
N GLU A 67 -6.78 1.72 0.47
CA GLU A 67 -7.44 1.20 1.67
C GLU A 67 -6.46 0.38 2.54
N PHE A 68 -5.64 -0.46 1.92
CA PHE A 68 -4.58 -1.20 2.61
C PHE A 68 -3.55 -0.25 3.26
N PHE A 69 -3.19 0.84 2.59
CA PHE A 69 -2.34 1.89 3.15
C PHE A 69 -2.98 2.48 4.40
N ARG A 70 -4.25 2.90 4.35
CA ARG A 70 -4.98 3.46 5.49
C ARG A 70 -5.04 2.49 6.68
N GLN A 71 -5.34 1.22 6.42
CA GLN A 71 -5.35 0.18 7.46
C GLN A 71 -3.98 -0.04 8.11
N SER A 72 -2.87 0.23 7.40
CA SER A 72 -1.52 0.09 7.96
C SER A 72 -1.17 1.14 9.03
N PHE A 73 -1.98 2.21 9.16
CA PHE A 73 -1.89 3.21 10.22
C PHE A 73 -2.92 3.01 11.33
N ALA A 74 -3.99 2.24 11.09
CA ALA A 74 -4.89 1.84 12.14
C ALA A 74 -4.14 0.93 13.13
N GLU A 75 -4.43 1.08 14.42
CA GLU A 75 -3.77 0.36 15.50
C GLU A 75 -3.73 -1.15 15.19
N PRO A 76 -2.56 -1.81 15.28
CA PRO A 76 -2.45 -3.21 14.92
C PRO A 76 -3.39 -4.02 15.82
N ALA A 77 -4.34 -4.73 15.22
CA ALA A 77 -5.08 -5.77 15.93
C ALA A 77 -4.06 -6.64 16.70
N PRO A 78 -4.28 -6.92 17.99
CA PRO A 78 -3.31 -7.61 18.83
C PRO A 78 -2.89 -8.91 18.13
N LYS A 79 -1.64 -8.95 17.67
CA LYS A 79 -1.04 -10.13 17.06
C LYS A 79 -1.11 -11.24 18.09
N GLY A 80 -1.99 -12.22 17.88
CA GLY A 80 -1.99 -13.45 18.65
C GLY A 80 -0.58 -14.03 18.62
N GLU A 81 0.01 -14.19 19.81
CA GLU A 81 1.31 -14.80 20.04
C GLU A 81 1.49 -16.04 19.17
N THR A 82 2.34 -15.93 18.14
CA THR A 82 2.83 -17.12 17.45
C THR A 82 3.88 -17.75 18.36
N ARG A 83 3.43 -18.60 19.30
CA ARG A 83 4.32 -19.45 20.12
C ARG A 83 5.09 -20.37 19.17
N ARG A 84 6.37 -20.05 18.99
CA ARG A 84 7.33 -20.88 18.28
C ARG A 84 7.60 -22.11 19.15
N PHE A 85 7.01 -23.25 18.80
CA PHE A 85 7.44 -24.54 19.33
C PHE A 85 8.89 -24.78 18.87
N GLN A 86 9.83 -24.77 19.81
CA GLN A 86 11.16 -25.32 19.63
C GLN A 86 11.11 -26.78 20.11
N THR A 87 11.49 -27.70 19.22
CA THR A 87 11.91 -29.06 19.55
C THR A 87 13.37 -29.19 19.16
#